data_AF-A0A9P1C6H3-F1
#
_entry.id   AF-A0A9P1C6H3-F1
#
_cell.length_a   1.000
_cell.length_b   1.000
_cell.length_c   1.000
_cell.angle_alpha   90.00
_cell.angle_beta   90.00
_cell.angle_gamma   90.00
#
_symmetry.space_group_name_H-M   'P 1'
#
loop_
_entity.id
_entity.type
_entity.pdbx_description
1 polymer ?
#
loop_
_entity_poly.entity_id
_entity_poly.type
_entity_poly.pdbx_seq_one_letter_code
_entity_poly.pdbx_strand_id
1 'polypeptide(L)'
;MGGHGDDSQDAIAALQAAVERLGKAHDFRELTAGRQECLRLAAQLRDSHAEGKSNVEKLLSINKVLHQELRRERLRADSSDKSRYRMCFSREKETGEVDFTIQPDAKGSSHAAIEELRSQLADDSSALWNGTLSKFASHIDRFSAILPSPHCLWTPEQKVLQEPSISQKVFEDLHDLEGNPEHRESSDDEVDVRKRPEYWGVRVRELAQFHQTIREELVAYCADHMMRFGANGCVHLCKKGSCKWGDHSGIQHQKLEDKSGASELLPNMHAVVARYVKPQTRDVGKSWALKLHPEGLRITHFITHTWEELFADFVGSLEHALDAEDVVWVCSLALDQNADIGKLLNVELSKSPFALALQRASKQLVVLDRDLKVPRRSWCAYELALATRFSMPAFLWPHPKSNIEKLKAEIKSLDLRSASASSLDDQEKILKDIQENEGYEKLNARYRSLLQLTLNFYSSAMSQVAALSAQIQEAVKGKDSEREAQLLQLRRFELRRLEETHGAEQRCAMLQARCRSLEQELEQMRGFVRSVAKAGVHKHHKHDDKHAEDWMLAETGREQDQLQEPPVVKSSSCCSSVPLFNRM
;
A
#
# COMPACT_ATOMS: atom_id res chain seq x y z
N MET A 1 -12.20 -16.84 -52.62
CA MET A 1 -11.08 -16.27 -51.82
C MET A 1 -11.38 -14.79 -51.63
N GLY A 2 -11.75 -14.33 -50.44
CA GLY A 2 -12.13 -12.92 -50.24
C GLY A 2 -12.72 -12.58 -48.86
N GLY A 3 -12.23 -13.18 -47.77
CA GLY A 3 -12.81 -13.00 -46.43
C GLY A 3 -11.83 -12.72 -45.29
N HIS A 4 -10.55 -12.43 -45.56
CA HIS A 4 -9.54 -12.22 -44.50
C HIS A 4 -9.11 -10.74 -44.31
N GLY A 5 -9.81 -9.79 -44.95
CA GLY A 5 -9.47 -8.36 -44.82
C GLY A 5 -9.97 -7.70 -43.51
N ASP A 6 -11.13 -8.11 -43.01
CA ASP A 6 -11.86 -7.38 -41.96
C ASP A 6 -11.24 -7.54 -40.56
N ASP A 7 -10.82 -8.75 -40.18
CA ASP A 7 -10.32 -9.05 -38.83
C ASP A 7 -9.13 -8.17 -38.40
N SER A 8 -8.30 -7.75 -39.37
CA SER A 8 -7.14 -6.90 -39.09
C SER A 8 -7.53 -5.44 -38.82
N GLN A 9 -8.54 -4.91 -39.51
CA GLN A 9 -9.01 -3.55 -39.29
C GLN A 9 -9.74 -3.42 -37.96
N ASP A 10 -10.53 -4.43 -37.60
CA ASP A 10 -11.22 -4.48 -36.31
C ASP A 10 -10.24 -4.54 -35.14
N ALA A 11 -9.18 -5.37 -35.24
CA ALA A 11 -8.15 -5.44 -34.20
C ALA A 11 -7.38 -4.11 -34.05
N ILE A 12 -7.14 -3.40 -35.15
CA ILE A 12 -6.53 -2.05 -35.12
C ILE A 12 -7.46 -1.04 -34.48
N ALA A 13 -8.75 -1.01 -34.88
CA ALA A 13 -9.74 -0.11 -34.31
C ALA A 13 -9.93 -0.34 -32.80
N ALA A 14 -9.97 -1.62 -32.39
CA ALA A 14 -10.01 -1.99 -30.97
C ALA A 14 -8.77 -1.49 -30.21
N LEU A 15 -7.57 -1.63 -30.79
CA LEU A 15 -6.34 -1.13 -30.17
C LEU A 15 -6.35 0.40 -30.06
N GLN A 16 -6.83 1.10 -31.08
CA GLN A 16 -6.97 2.57 -31.04
C GLN A 16 -7.94 3.02 -29.93
N ALA A 17 -9.09 2.37 -29.82
CA ALA A 17 -10.06 2.65 -28.76
C ALA A 17 -9.49 2.37 -27.36
N ALA A 18 -8.74 1.27 -27.19
CA ALA A 18 -8.08 0.94 -25.93
C ALA A 18 -7.04 1.98 -25.53
N VAL A 19 -6.28 2.51 -26.49
CA VAL A 19 -5.28 3.56 -26.27
C VAL A 19 -5.94 4.90 -25.93
N GLU A 20 -7.06 5.22 -26.58
CA GLU A 20 -7.82 6.43 -26.26
C GLU A 20 -8.43 6.36 -24.85
N ARG A 21 -8.96 5.19 -24.44
CA ARG A 21 -9.37 4.93 -23.05
C ARG A 21 -8.21 5.06 -22.08
N LEU A 22 -7.03 4.54 -22.44
CA LEU A 22 -5.82 4.66 -21.63
C LEU A 22 -5.41 6.12 -21.41
N GLY A 23 -5.52 6.97 -22.44
CA GLY A 23 -5.26 8.42 -22.32
C GLY A 23 -6.31 9.20 -21.52
N LYS A 24 -7.49 8.60 -21.26
CA LYS A 24 -8.57 9.14 -20.43
C LYS A 24 -8.60 8.55 -19.02
N ALA A 25 -7.70 7.61 -18.70
CA ALA A 25 -7.69 6.95 -17.39
C ALA A 25 -7.43 7.95 -16.26
N HIS A 26 -8.27 7.91 -15.22
CA HIS A 26 -8.25 8.84 -14.10
C HIS A 26 -7.53 8.29 -12.88
N ASP A 27 -7.41 6.96 -12.77
CA ASP A 27 -6.70 6.29 -11.69
C ASP A 27 -5.73 5.19 -12.18
N PHE A 28 -4.96 4.65 -11.23
CA PHE A 28 -3.96 3.63 -11.50
C PHE A 28 -4.55 2.30 -11.99
N ARG A 29 -5.79 1.98 -11.58
CA ARG A 29 -6.48 0.74 -11.94
C ARG A 29 -6.89 0.80 -13.40
N GLU A 30 -7.49 1.91 -13.84
CA GLU A 30 -7.86 2.16 -15.23
C GLU A 30 -6.64 2.17 -16.15
N LEU A 31 -5.54 2.79 -15.71
CA LEU A 31 -4.27 2.77 -16.44
C LEU A 31 -3.74 1.33 -16.62
N THR A 32 -3.77 0.53 -15.55
CA THR A 32 -3.29 -0.85 -15.60
C THR A 32 -4.16 -1.73 -16.51
N ALA A 33 -5.49 -1.59 -16.41
CA ALA A 33 -6.44 -2.33 -17.24
C ALA A 33 -6.34 -1.93 -18.72
N GLY A 34 -6.32 -0.63 -19.01
CA GLY A 34 -6.15 -0.11 -20.37
C GLY A 34 -4.84 -0.57 -21.00
N ARG A 35 -3.75 -0.61 -20.22
CA ARG A 35 -2.45 -1.13 -20.67
C ARG A 35 -2.50 -2.63 -20.99
N GLN A 36 -3.09 -3.45 -20.12
CA GLN A 36 -3.24 -4.89 -20.37
C GLN A 36 -4.06 -5.16 -21.63
N GLU A 37 -5.12 -4.39 -21.84
CA GLU A 37 -5.93 -4.48 -23.05
C GLU A 37 -5.14 -4.08 -24.30
N CYS A 38 -4.37 -2.99 -24.25
CA CYS A 38 -3.48 -2.59 -25.35
C CYS A 38 -2.44 -3.66 -25.69
N LEU A 39 -1.80 -4.28 -24.67
CA LEU A 39 -0.82 -5.34 -24.88
C LEU A 39 -1.45 -6.60 -25.47
N ARG A 40 -2.65 -7.00 -25.01
CA ARG A 40 -3.40 -8.13 -25.54
C ARG A 40 -3.76 -7.92 -27.02
N LEU A 41 -4.29 -6.74 -27.35
CA LEU A 41 -4.67 -6.39 -28.72
C LEU A 41 -3.44 -6.27 -29.64
N ALA A 42 -2.32 -5.73 -29.14
CA ALA A 42 -1.06 -5.70 -29.88
C ALA A 42 -0.49 -7.11 -30.14
N ALA A 43 -0.62 -8.03 -29.18
CA ALA A 43 -0.24 -9.44 -29.37
C ALA A 43 -1.12 -10.13 -30.41
N GLN A 44 -2.44 -9.91 -30.39
CA GLN A 44 -3.36 -10.42 -31.42
C GLN A 44 -3.00 -9.90 -32.82
N LEU A 45 -2.67 -8.61 -32.93
CA LEU A 45 -2.22 -8.02 -34.19
C LEU A 45 -0.90 -8.63 -34.69
N ARG A 46 0.05 -8.89 -33.79
CA ARG A 46 1.31 -9.56 -34.13
C ARG A 46 1.05 -10.96 -34.70
N ASP A 47 0.16 -11.72 -34.09
CA ASP A 47 -0.10 -13.10 -34.48
C ASP A 47 -0.92 -13.18 -35.79
N SER A 48 -1.61 -12.09 -36.18
CA SER A 48 -2.43 -12.00 -37.39
C SER A 48 -1.66 -11.77 -38.72
N HIS A 49 -0.33 -11.66 -38.72
CA HIS A 49 0.51 -11.65 -39.93
C HIS A 49 0.12 -10.62 -41.04
N ALA A 50 -0.51 -9.49 -40.71
CA ALA A 50 -0.93 -8.51 -41.71
C ALA A 50 0.25 -7.62 -42.19
N GLU A 51 0.73 -7.86 -43.42
CA GLU A 51 1.71 -7.05 -44.14
C GLU A 51 1.07 -5.69 -44.54
N GLY A 52 1.44 -4.59 -43.88
CA GLY A 52 1.00 -3.26 -44.29
C GLY A 52 1.65 -2.09 -43.55
N LYS A 53 2.22 -1.13 -44.31
CA LYS A 53 2.86 0.12 -43.82
C LYS A 53 1.95 0.97 -42.90
N SER A 54 0.62 0.89 -43.06
CA SER A 54 -0.36 1.63 -42.25
C SER A 54 -0.30 1.33 -40.75
N ASN A 55 0.20 0.15 -40.37
CA ASN A 55 0.23 -0.29 -38.97
C ASN A 55 1.36 0.36 -38.17
N VAL A 56 2.42 0.85 -38.83
CA VAL A 56 3.59 1.44 -38.16
C VAL A 56 3.28 2.84 -37.63
N GLU A 57 2.61 3.70 -38.40
CA GLU A 57 2.21 5.03 -37.94
C GLU A 57 1.23 4.98 -36.77
N LYS A 58 0.29 4.02 -36.78
CA LYS A 58 -0.63 3.80 -35.67
C LYS A 58 0.10 3.32 -34.41
N LEU A 59 1.07 2.41 -34.53
CA LEU A 59 1.90 2.00 -33.38
C LEU A 59 2.75 3.16 -32.83
N LEU A 60 3.20 4.08 -33.67
CA LEU A 60 3.94 5.29 -33.26
C LEU A 60 3.04 6.29 -32.52
N SER A 61 1.77 6.45 -32.90
CA SER A 61 0.83 7.32 -32.16
C SER A 61 0.53 6.77 -30.76
N ILE A 62 0.44 5.45 -30.62
CA ILE A 62 0.25 4.76 -29.33
C ILE A 62 1.44 5.00 -28.39
N ASN A 63 2.65 4.91 -28.92
CA ASN A 63 3.88 5.21 -28.18
C ASN A 63 3.90 6.65 -27.67
N LYS A 64 3.38 7.61 -28.45
CA LYS A 64 3.29 9.02 -28.05
C LYS A 64 2.33 9.24 -26.88
N VAL A 65 1.16 8.58 -26.86
CA VAL A 65 0.19 8.64 -25.75
C VAL A 65 0.78 8.03 -24.48
N LEU A 66 1.40 6.84 -24.59
CA LEU A 66 2.10 6.21 -23.47
C LEU A 66 3.19 7.10 -22.86
N HIS A 67 3.91 7.85 -23.70
CA HIS A 67 4.95 8.81 -23.27
C HIS A 67 4.37 10.00 -22.50
N GLN A 68 3.21 10.52 -22.93
CA GLN A 68 2.53 11.62 -22.24
C GLN A 68 2.03 11.20 -20.85
N GLU A 69 1.51 9.99 -20.71
CA GLU A 69 1.06 9.47 -19.41
C GLU A 69 2.23 9.19 -18.47
N LEU A 70 3.32 8.59 -18.95
CA LEU A 70 4.55 8.44 -18.16
C LEU A 70 5.11 9.77 -17.67
N ARG A 71 5.01 10.82 -18.50
CA ARG A 71 5.38 12.18 -18.10
C ARG A 71 4.44 12.74 -17.03
N ARG A 72 3.12 12.49 -17.11
CA ARG A 72 2.17 12.87 -16.05
C ARG A 72 2.46 12.14 -14.73
N GLU A 73 2.76 10.85 -14.78
CA GLU A 73 3.17 10.06 -13.60
C GLU A 73 4.46 10.58 -12.98
N ARG A 74 5.46 10.93 -13.80
CA ARG A 74 6.70 11.57 -13.33
C ARG A 74 6.42 12.91 -12.65
N LEU A 75 5.52 13.71 -13.19
CA LEU A 75 5.10 14.97 -12.56
C LEU A 75 4.35 14.74 -11.24
N ARG A 76 3.53 13.68 -11.14
CA ARG A 76 2.87 13.27 -9.87
C ARG A 76 3.91 12.87 -8.82
N ALA A 77 4.87 12.01 -9.19
CA ALA A 77 5.96 11.60 -8.32
C ALA A 77 6.85 12.79 -7.89
N ASP A 78 7.26 13.64 -8.83
CA ASP A 78 8.10 14.82 -8.55
C ASP A 78 7.36 15.90 -7.76
N SER A 79 6.02 16.01 -7.87
CA SER A 79 5.23 16.95 -7.06
C SER A 79 5.21 16.57 -5.58
N SER A 80 5.30 15.28 -5.26
CA SER A 80 5.41 14.79 -3.88
C SER A 80 6.78 15.05 -3.26
N ASP A 81 7.82 15.23 -4.08
CA ASP A 81 9.22 15.47 -3.67
C ASP A 81 9.57 16.98 -3.61
N LYS A 82 8.66 17.86 -4.07
CA LYS A 82 8.90 19.31 -4.23
C LYS A 82 8.42 20.19 -3.07
N SER A 83 8.22 19.66 -1.86
CA SER A 83 8.12 20.50 -0.66
C SER A 83 9.51 21.05 -0.27
N ARG A 84 10.09 21.93 -1.12
CA ARG A 84 11.33 22.67 -0.83
C ARG A 84 11.14 23.76 0.25
N TYR A 85 9.91 23.95 0.68
CA TYR A 85 9.53 24.90 1.72
C TYR A 85 8.63 24.19 2.73
N ARG A 86 8.91 24.39 4.02
CA ARG A 86 8.04 23.94 5.09
C ARG A 86 7.13 25.11 5.45
N MET A 87 5.83 24.98 5.15
CA MET A 87 4.80 25.89 5.63
C MET A 87 4.35 25.40 7.00
N CYS A 88 4.61 26.19 8.04
CA CYS A 88 4.17 25.92 9.39
C CYS A 88 3.01 26.86 9.74
N PHE A 89 1.98 26.28 10.33
CA PHE A 89 0.88 27.02 10.94
C PHE A 89 1.03 26.88 12.45
N SER A 90 1.21 28.00 13.14
CA SER A 90 1.20 28.01 14.60
C SER A 90 0.08 28.92 15.08
N ARG A 91 -0.74 28.41 15.99
CA ARG A 91 -1.83 29.16 16.59
C ARG A 91 -1.35 29.80 17.88
N GLU A 92 -1.40 31.12 17.95
CA GLU A 92 -1.05 31.84 19.16
C GLU A 92 -2.17 31.63 20.20
N LYS A 93 -1.81 31.16 21.40
CA LYS A 93 -2.78 30.65 22.38
C LYS A 93 -3.72 31.70 22.95
N GLU A 94 -3.33 32.97 22.91
CA GLU A 94 -4.05 34.07 23.56
C GLU A 94 -4.96 34.82 22.58
N THR A 95 -4.50 35.04 21.35
CA THR A 95 -5.22 35.80 20.32
C THR A 95 -6.04 34.90 19.40
N GLY A 96 -5.65 33.62 19.29
CA GLY A 96 -6.21 32.70 18.32
C GLY A 96 -5.77 32.99 16.88
N GLU A 97 -4.87 33.95 16.67
CA GLU A 97 -4.29 34.25 15.37
C GLU A 97 -3.43 33.08 14.87
N VAL A 98 -3.52 32.83 13.57
CA VAL A 98 -2.76 31.80 12.88
C VAL A 98 -1.55 32.48 12.26
N ASP A 99 -0.38 32.23 12.83
CA ASP A 99 0.87 32.71 12.29
C ASP A 99 1.33 31.77 11.16
N PHE A 100 1.68 32.37 10.03
CA PHE A 100 2.08 31.69 8.81
C PHE A 100 3.58 31.85 8.63
N THR A 101 4.33 30.77 8.86
CA THR A 101 5.79 30.79 8.74
C THR A 101 6.28 29.85 7.64
N ILE A 102 6.95 30.44 6.63
CA ILE A 102 7.77 29.70 5.67
C ILE A 102 9.17 29.56 6.28
N GLN A 103 9.58 28.32 6.55
CA GLN A 103 10.93 28.00 7.03
C GLN A 103 11.84 27.55 5.87
N PRO A 104 13.10 28.03 5.82
CA PRO A 104 14.10 27.50 4.89
C PRO A 104 14.36 26.02 5.15
N ASP A 105 14.72 25.27 4.12
CA ASP A 105 15.26 23.92 4.29
C ASP A 105 16.66 23.94 4.90
N ALA A 106 17.11 22.79 5.42
CA ALA A 106 18.44 22.63 6.00
C ALA A 106 19.60 22.83 4.99
N LYS A 107 19.28 23.01 3.69
CA LYS A 107 20.26 23.17 2.61
C LYS A 107 20.46 24.63 2.20
N GLY A 108 19.86 25.59 2.91
CA GLY A 108 20.21 26.99 2.78
C GLY A 108 19.75 27.60 1.46
N SER A 109 18.44 27.67 1.26
CA SER A 109 17.87 28.61 0.30
C SER A 109 18.27 30.04 0.67
N SER A 110 18.57 30.90 -0.32
CA SER A 110 18.99 32.28 -0.02
C SER A 110 17.89 33.00 0.76
N HIS A 111 18.23 33.53 1.94
CA HIS A 111 17.35 34.32 2.79
C HIS A 111 16.60 35.42 2.01
N ALA A 112 17.23 35.95 0.95
CA ALA A 112 16.65 36.92 0.03
C ALA A 112 15.41 36.41 -0.71
N ALA A 113 15.38 35.15 -1.16
CA ALA A 113 14.22 34.59 -1.86
C ALA A 113 13.02 34.37 -0.93
N ILE A 114 13.29 34.07 0.35
CA ILE A 114 12.24 33.92 1.38
C ILE A 114 11.66 35.27 1.78
N GLU A 115 12.52 36.29 1.96
CA GLU A 115 12.07 37.64 2.27
C GLU A 115 11.30 38.28 1.11
N GLU A 116 11.68 38.01 -0.13
CA GLU A 116 10.93 38.46 -1.30
C GLU A 116 9.55 37.77 -1.40
N LEU A 117 9.47 36.47 -1.11
CA LEU A 117 8.20 35.75 -1.02
C LEU A 117 7.31 36.26 0.14
N ARG A 118 7.90 36.57 1.31
CA ARG A 118 7.18 37.16 2.44
C ARG A 118 6.64 38.56 2.11
N SER A 119 7.46 39.39 1.47
CA SER A 119 7.07 40.73 1.02
C SER A 119 5.91 40.66 0.01
N GLN A 120 5.98 39.73 -0.95
CA GLN A 120 4.90 39.53 -1.93
C GLN A 120 3.62 38.92 -1.33
N LEU A 121 3.72 38.16 -0.23
CA LEU A 121 2.56 37.60 0.47
C LEU A 121 1.90 38.61 1.41
N ALA A 122 2.66 39.56 1.96
CA ALA A 122 2.14 40.63 2.82
C ALA A 122 1.45 41.75 2.05
N ASP A 123 1.75 41.89 0.75
CA ASP A 123 1.11 42.84 -0.17
C ASP A 123 -0.05 42.14 -0.92
N ASP A 124 -1.28 42.40 -0.51
CA ASP A 124 -2.52 41.87 -1.09
C ASP A 124 -2.76 42.36 -2.54
N SER A 125 -2.03 43.38 -2.99
CA SER A 125 -2.03 43.84 -4.38
C SER A 125 -1.01 43.13 -5.27
N SER A 126 -0.16 42.26 -4.69
CA SER A 126 0.93 41.64 -5.44
C SER A 126 0.44 40.72 -6.56
N ALA A 127 1.26 40.60 -7.61
CA ALA A 127 1.01 39.67 -8.71
C ALA A 127 0.94 38.20 -8.25
N LEU A 128 1.47 37.89 -7.06
CA LEU A 128 1.41 36.57 -6.46
C LEU A 128 -0.02 36.22 -6.04
N TRP A 129 -0.71 37.14 -5.36
CA TRP A 129 -2.13 37.01 -4.96
C TRP A 129 -3.06 37.02 -6.18
N ASN A 130 -2.88 38.00 -7.07
CA ASN A 130 -3.75 38.22 -8.23
C ASN A 130 -3.53 37.20 -9.38
N GLY A 131 -2.50 36.36 -9.31
CA GLY A 131 -2.15 35.44 -10.38
C GLY A 131 -1.94 34.01 -9.90
N THR A 132 -0.87 33.77 -9.16
CA THR A 132 -0.37 32.40 -8.90
C THR A 132 -1.09 31.73 -7.74
N LEU A 133 -1.37 32.44 -6.65
CA LEU A 133 -2.10 31.90 -5.50
C LEU A 133 -3.59 31.74 -5.79
N SER A 134 -4.21 32.69 -6.49
CA SER A 134 -5.61 32.52 -6.95
C SER A 134 -5.77 31.35 -7.92
N LYS A 135 -4.82 31.14 -8.85
CA LYS A 135 -4.80 29.94 -9.71
C LYS A 135 -4.46 28.65 -8.96
N PHE A 136 -3.58 28.71 -7.96
CA PHE A 136 -3.23 27.57 -7.12
C PHE A 136 -4.41 27.16 -6.24
N ALA A 137 -5.08 28.12 -5.58
CA ALA A 137 -6.31 27.90 -4.81
C ALA A 137 -7.44 27.38 -5.70
N SER A 138 -7.64 27.98 -6.89
CA SER A 138 -8.60 27.49 -7.89
C SER A 138 -8.28 26.09 -8.42
N HIS A 139 -7.01 25.74 -8.57
CA HIS A 139 -6.59 24.38 -8.92
C HIS A 139 -6.76 23.42 -7.75
N ILE A 140 -6.43 23.81 -6.52
CA ILE A 140 -6.67 23.01 -5.30
C ILE A 140 -8.16 22.72 -5.13
N ASP A 141 -9.04 23.72 -5.33
CA ASP A 141 -10.50 23.57 -5.33
C ASP A 141 -11.01 22.66 -6.46
N ARG A 142 -10.44 22.78 -7.66
CA ARG A 142 -10.74 21.84 -8.75
C ARG A 142 -10.23 20.42 -8.45
N PHE A 143 -9.07 20.29 -7.81
CA PHE A 143 -8.49 18.99 -7.48
C PHE A 143 -9.20 18.30 -6.32
N SER A 144 -9.70 19.05 -5.33
CA SER A 144 -10.52 18.52 -4.24
C SER A 144 -11.93 18.11 -4.71
N ALA A 145 -12.50 18.81 -5.70
CA ALA A 145 -13.79 18.46 -6.31
C ALA A 145 -13.71 17.28 -7.30
N ILE A 146 -12.57 17.06 -7.96
CA ILE A 146 -12.39 16.02 -9.00
C ILE A 146 -11.82 14.70 -8.45
N LEU A 147 -11.22 14.72 -7.25
CA LEU A 147 -10.62 13.52 -6.64
C LEU A 147 -11.45 13.06 -5.42
N PRO A 148 -12.46 12.20 -5.57
CA PRO A 148 -13.01 11.42 -4.45
C PRO A 148 -12.05 10.25 -4.09
N SER A 149 -10.74 10.47 -4.23
CA SER A 149 -9.71 9.49 -3.87
C SER A 149 -9.31 9.73 -2.41
N PRO A 150 -9.48 8.73 -1.52
CA PRO A 150 -9.16 8.86 -0.08
C PRO A 150 -7.65 8.96 0.20
N HIS A 151 -6.82 9.19 -0.81
CA HIS A 151 -5.36 9.34 -0.70
C HIS A 151 -4.91 10.82 -0.62
N CYS A 152 -5.83 11.78 -0.69
CA CYS A 152 -5.55 13.18 -0.38
C CYS A 152 -6.08 13.51 1.03
N LEU A 153 -5.20 13.55 2.02
CA LEU A 153 -5.52 13.97 3.40
C LEU A 153 -5.54 15.49 3.53
N TRP A 154 -6.45 16.15 2.82
CA TRP A 154 -6.75 17.56 3.07
C TRP A 154 -8.25 17.74 3.28
N THR A 155 -8.64 17.97 4.52
CA THR A 155 -9.96 18.48 4.90
C THR A 155 -9.75 19.88 5.50
N PRO A 156 -10.30 20.95 4.92
CA PRO A 156 -10.26 22.26 5.56
C PRO A 156 -11.08 22.21 6.87
N GLU A 157 -10.61 22.91 7.90
CA GLU A 157 -11.35 23.02 9.17
C GLU A 157 -12.73 23.65 8.96
N GLN A 158 -13.71 23.16 9.73
CA GLN A 158 -15.15 23.48 9.69
C GLN A 158 -15.48 24.99 9.81
N LYS A 159 -14.51 25.85 10.15
CA LYS A 159 -14.68 27.31 10.24
C LYS A 159 -14.39 28.07 8.95
N VAL A 160 -13.59 27.52 8.02
CA VAL A 160 -13.41 28.12 6.68
C VAL A 160 -14.72 28.08 5.88
N LEU A 161 -15.58 27.10 6.19
CA LEU A 161 -16.92 26.95 5.62
C LEU A 161 -17.97 27.89 6.24
N GLN A 162 -17.61 28.69 7.26
CA GLN A 162 -18.50 29.64 7.93
C GLN A 162 -18.33 31.08 7.43
N GLU A 163 -17.44 31.35 6.47
CA GLU A 163 -17.44 32.66 5.79
C GLU A 163 -18.65 32.79 4.85
N PRO A 164 -19.52 33.79 5.02
CA PRO A 164 -20.80 33.88 4.29
C PRO A 164 -20.65 33.94 2.77
N SER A 165 -19.55 34.51 2.27
CA SER A 165 -19.27 34.67 0.83
C SER A 165 -18.73 33.40 0.17
N ILE A 166 -18.04 32.54 0.93
CA ILE A 166 -17.50 31.26 0.46
C ILE A 166 -18.55 30.17 0.59
N SER A 167 -19.32 30.17 1.68
CA SER A 167 -20.32 29.15 2.00
C SER A 167 -21.43 29.05 0.94
N GLN A 168 -21.95 30.18 0.43
CA GLN A 168 -23.09 30.15 -0.49
C GLN A 168 -22.72 29.62 -1.89
N LYS A 169 -21.56 30.00 -2.41
CA LYS A 169 -21.08 29.55 -3.72
C LYS A 169 -20.60 28.09 -3.68
N VAL A 170 -19.99 27.67 -2.56
CA VAL A 170 -19.62 26.27 -2.31
C VAL A 170 -20.85 25.39 -2.15
N PHE A 171 -21.94 25.88 -1.51
CA PHE A 171 -23.19 25.13 -1.42
C PHE A 171 -23.95 25.03 -2.75
N GLU A 172 -23.95 26.09 -3.57
CA GLU A 172 -24.55 26.06 -4.92
C GLU A 172 -23.75 25.12 -5.86
N ASP A 173 -22.42 25.18 -5.84
CA ASP A 173 -21.56 24.31 -6.67
C ASP A 173 -21.57 22.83 -6.18
N LEU A 174 -21.73 22.57 -4.87
CA LEU A 174 -21.93 21.21 -4.32
C LEU A 174 -23.29 20.63 -4.73
N HIS A 175 -24.34 21.46 -4.76
CA HIS A 175 -25.68 21.03 -5.12
C HIS A 175 -25.82 20.73 -6.63
N ASP A 176 -25.00 21.38 -7.47
CA ASP A 176 -24.90 21.10 -8.90
C ASP A 176 -24.00 19.88 -9.21
N LEU A 177 -22.99 19.59 -8.39
CA LEU A 177 -22.15 18.38 -8.51
C LEU A 177 -22.83 17.10 -7.98
N GLU A 178 -23.79 17.24 -7.06
CA GLU A 178 -24.69 16.14 -6.66
C GLU A 178 -25.76 15.82 -7.74
N GLY A 179 -25.82 16.61 -8.81
CA GLY A 179 -26.87 16.58 -9.84
C GLY A 179 -26.58 15.78 -11.12
N ASN A 180 -25.55 14.92 -11.19
CA ASN A 180 -25.33 14.05 -12.37
C ASN A 180 -25.63 12.56 -12.06
N PRO A 181 -26.83 12.03 -12.37
CA PRO A 181 -27.32 10.75 -11.87
C PRO A 181 -26.82 9.51 -12.64
N GLU A 182 -26.06 9.65 -13.72
CA GLU A 182 -25.87 8.53 -14.67
C GLU A 182 -24.84 7.47 -14.26
N HIS A 183 -24.11 7.64 -13.15
CA HIS A 183 -23.20 6.62 -12.58
C HIS A 183 -23.32 6.42 -11.07
N ARG A 184 -24.46 6.76 -10.47
CA ARG A 184 -24.83 6.10 -9.20
C ARG A 184 -25.15 4.64 -9.56
N GLU A 185 -24.31 3.71 -9.13
CA GLU A 185 -24.75 2.32 -8.94
C GLU A 185 -26.14 2.38 -8.29
N SER A 186 -27.13 1.85 -9.01
CA SER A 186 -28.55 2.04 -8.72
C SER A 186 -28.84 1.84 -7.24
N SER A 187 -29.42 2.87 -6.63
CA SER A 187 -29.46 3.15 -5.19
C SER A 187 -30.39 2.28 -4.34
N ASP A 188 -30.72 1.05 -4.76
CA ASP A 188 -31.68 0.21 -4.01
C ASP A 188 -31.19 -1.23 -3.72
N ASP A 189 -30.01 -1.63 -4.19
CA ASP A 189 -29.41 -2.88 -3.71
C ASP A 189 -28.69 -2.61 -2.40
N GLU A 190 -29.37 -2.90 -1.28
CA GLU A 190 -28.77 -2.97 0.05
C GLU A 190 -27.43 -3.71 -0.04
N VAL A 191 -26.34 -2.95 0.06
CA VAL A 191 -25.02 -3.47 -0.27
C VAL A 191 -24.64 -4.51 0.78
N ASP A 192 -24.72 -5.78 0.41
CA ASP A 192 -24.45 -6.90 1.32
C ASP A 192 -22.98 -6.87 1.80
N VAL A 193 -22.79 -6.34 3.01
CA VAL A 193 -21.47 -6.20 3.66
C VAL A 193 -20.77 -7.54 3.85
N ARG A 194 -21.50 -8.66 3.82
CA ARG A 194 -20.93 -10.03 3.85
C ARG A 194 -20.14 -10.36 2.59
N LYS A 195 -20.23 -9.55 1.54
CA LYS A 195 -19.45 -9.69 0.30
C LYS A 195 -18.35 -8.64 0.17
N ARG A 196 -18.12 -7.83 1.21
CA ARG A 196 -17.17 -6.72 1.20
C ARG A 196 -16.11 -6.87 2.29
N PRO A 197 -15.04 -7.64 2.04
CA PRO A 197 -13.96 -7.90 2.99
C PRO A 197 -13.33 -6.65 3.60
N GLU A 198 -13.36 -5.53 2.89
CA GLU A 198 -12.87 -4.24 3.36
C GLU A 198 -13.71 -3.63 4.49
N TYR A 199 -14.88 -4.20 4.81
CA TYR A 199 -15.74 -3.83 5.95
C TYR A 199 -15.71 -4.85 7.09
N TRP A 200 -14.83 -5.86 7.05
CA TRP A 200 -14.71 -6.86 8.12
C TRP A 200 -13.66 -6.44 9.15
N GLY A 201 -13.68 -5.15 9.52
CA GLY A 201 -12.76 -4.55 10.46
C GLY A 201 -13.20 -4.65 11.91
N VAL A 202 -12.22 -4.57 12.81
CA VAL A 202 -12.40 -4.43 14.26
C VAL A 202 -11.48 -3.33 14.77
N ARG A 203 -11.87 -2.62 15.83
CA ARG A 203 -10.98 -1.61 16.43
C ARG A 203 -9.92 -2.27 17.29
N VAL A 204 -8.73 -1.68 17.36
CA VAL A 204 -7.66 -2.16 18.25
C VAL A 204 -8.13 -2.24 19.71
N ARG A 205 -8.90 -1.26 20.19
CA ARG A 205 -9.47 -1.27 21.55
C ARG A 205 -10.40 -2.46 21.82
N GLU A 206 -11.18 -2.87 20.82
CA GLU A 206 -12.13 -3.97 20.93
C GLU A 206 -11.39 -5.30 21.02
N LEU A 207 -10.30 -5.43 20.26
CA LEU A 207 -9.41 -6.58 20.31
C LEU A 207 -8.66 -6.66 21.65
N ALA A 208 -8.17 -5.53 22.17
CA ALA A 208 -7.54 -5.44 23.49
C ALA A 208 -8.52 -5.83 24.61
N GLN A 209 -9.75 -5.32 24.57
CA GLN A 209 -10.80 -5.68 25.52
C GLN A 209 -11.18 -7.16 25.44
N PHE A 210 -11.29 -7.71 24.23
CA PHE A 210 -11.54 -9.13 24.01
C PHE A 210 -10.43 -9.99 24.64
N HIS A 211 -9.17 -9.65 24.39
CA HIS A 211 -8.02 -10.33 25.02
C HIS A 211 -8.07 -10.24 26.54
N GLN A 212 -8.28 -9.05 27.11
CA GLN A 212 -8.34 -8.85 28.55
C GLN A 212 -9.43 -9.71 29.20
N THR A 213 -10.58 -9.88 28.51
CA THR A 213 -11.71 -10.68 29.00
C THR A 213 -11.39 -12.17 29.04
N ILE A 214 -10.62 -12.70 28.08
CA ILE A 214 -10.39 -14.15 27.95
C ILE A 214 -9.03 -14.60 28.51
N ARG A 215 -8.11 -13.69 28.80
CA ARG A 215 -6.69 -14.01 29.05
C ARG A 215 -6.46 -15.05 30.14
N GLU A 216 -7.03 -14.86 31.33
CA GLU A 216 -6.80 -15.75 32.47
C GLU A 216 -7.35 -17.15 32.20
N GLU A 217 -8.58 -17.22 31.67
CA GLU A 217 -9.23 -18.47 31.32
C GLU A 217 -8.48 -19.19 30.20
N LEU A 218 -8.07 -18.47 29.14
CA LEU A 218 -7.32 -19.03 28.01
C LEU A 218 -6.02 -19.67 28.47
N VAL A 219 -5.23 -18.98 29.30
CA VAL A 219 -3.98 -19.51 29.86
C VAL A 219 -4.25 -20.76 30.71
N ALA A 220 -5.24 -20.71 31.59
CA ALA A 220 -5.60 -21.85 32.43
C ALA A 220 -6.10 -23.05 31.60
N TYR A 221 -6.86 -22.79 30.53
CA TYR A 221 -7.36 -23.81 29.62
C TYR A 221 -6.21 -24.48 28.87
N CYS A 222 -5.31 -23.68 28.28
CA CYS A 222 -4.09 -24.17 27.62
C CYS A 222 -3.20 -24.99 28.57
N ALA A 223 -3.05 -24.58 29.82
CA ALA A 223 -2.27 -25.31 30.82
C ALA A 223 -2.83 -26.72 31.11
N ASP A 224 -4.16 -26.91 31.07
CA ASP A 224 -4.82 -28.20 31.30
C ASP A 224 -4.95 -29.07 30.03
N HIS A 225 -4.51 -28.58 28.86
CA HIS A 225 -4.69 -29.26 27.57
C HIS A 225 -3.41 -29.40 26.75
N MET A 226 -3.42 -30.37 25.85
CA MET A 226 -2.51 -30.50 24.72
C MET A 226 -3.31 -30.36 23.43
N MET A 227 -2.64 -30.35 22.28
CA MET A 227 -3.29 -30.33 20.98
C MET A 227 -2.68 -31.35 20.04
N ARG A 228 -3.48 -31.82 19.09
CA ARG A 228 -3.05 -32.66 17.97
C ARG A 228 -3.79 -32.20 16.72
N PHE A 229 -3.06 -32.01 15.63
CA PHE A 229 -3.68 -31.77 14.33
C PHE A 229 -4.05 -33.11 13.69
N GLY A 230 -5.33 -33.28 13.37
CA GLY A 230 -5.85 -34.40 12.59
C GLY A 230 -6.45 -33.92 11.27
N ALA A 231 -7.00 -34.87 10.50
CA ALA A 231 -7.64 -34.58 9.20
C ALA A 231 -8.80 -33.57 9.32
N ASN A 232 -9.49 -33.55 10.47
CA ASN A 232 -10.62 -32.67 10.74
C ASN A 232 -10.24 -31.40 11.52
N GLY A 233 -8.94 -31.08 11.61
CA GLY A 233 -8.43 -29.90 12.30
C GLY A 233 -7.80 -30.18 13.67
N CYS A 234 -7.75 -29.16 14.51
CA CYS A 234 -7.13 -29.21 15.83
C CYS A 234 -8.05 -29.90 16.86
N VAL A 235 -7.58 -31.01 17.43
CA VAL A 235 -8.25 -31.71 18.54
C VAL A 235 -7.51 -31.38 19.85
N HIS A 236 -8.28 -31.00 20.87
CA HIS A 236 -7.74 -30.66 22.18
C HIS A 236 -7.71 -31.90 23.07
N LEU A 237 -6.57 -32.18 23.71
CA LEU A 237 -6.38 -33.37 24.53
C LEU A 237 -6.33 -32.99 26.01
N CYS A 238 -7.30 -33.44 26.80
CA CYS A 238 -7.37 -33.15 28.23
C CYS A 238 -6.25 -33.89 28.97
N LYS A 239 -5.37 -33.16 29.68
CA LYS A 239 -4.27 -33.76 30.45
C LYS A 239 -4.77 -34.60 31.64
N LYS A 240 -6.00 -34.35 32.11
CA LYS A 240 -6.63 -35.03 33.25
C LYS A 240 -7.84 -35.82 32.79
N GLY A 241 -8.07 -36.98 33.42
CA GLY A 241 -9.19 -37.87 33.08
C GLY A 241 -10.59 -37.28 33.33
N SER A 242 -10.73 -36.41 34.32
CA SER A 242 -11.90 -35.56 34.57
C SER A 242 -11.53 -34.10 34.30
N CYS A 243 -11.79 -33.64 33.09
CA CYS A 243 -11.49 -32.26 32.73
C CYS A 243 -12.46 -31.29 33.40
N LYS A 244 -11.93 -30.27 34.11
CA LYS A 244 -12.75 -29.27 34.81
C LYS A 244 -13.52 -28.33 33.87
N TRP A 245 -13.18 -28.33 32.59
CA TRP A 245 -13.71 -27.45 31.56
C TRP A 245 -15.02 -27.93 30.94
N GLY A 246 -15.63 -28.99 31.49
CA GLY A 246 -16.98 -29.44 31.14
C GLY A 246 -17.12 -29.82 29.67
N ASP A 247 -18.03 -29.14 28.96
CA ASP A 247 -18.31 -29.34 27.54
C ASP A 247 -17.27 -28.70 26.60
N HIS A 248 -16.24 -28.05 27.16
CA HIS A 248 -15.21 -27.31 26.42
C HIS A 248 -15.83 -26.30 25.43
N SER A 249 -17.02 -25.77 25.73
CA SER A 249 -17.82 -24.89 24.86
C SER A 249 -17.95 -25.43 23.44
N GLY A 250 -18.11 -26.76 23.33
CA GLY A 250 -18.28 -27.45 22.05
C GLY A 250 -17.02 -27.56 21.20
N ILE A 251 -15.82 -27.38 21.77
CA ILE A 251 -14.57 -27.75 21.09
C ILE A 251 -14.48 -29.27 21.03
N GLN A 252 -14.02 -29.80 19.89
CA GLN A 252 -13.63 -31.19 19.76
C GLN A 252 -12.46 -31.52 20.70
N HIS A 253 -12.73 -32.35 21.70
CA HIS A 253 -11.74 -32.74 22.69
C HIS A 253 -11.74 -34.25 22.94
N GLN A 254 -10.60 -34.76 23.43
CA GLN A 254 -10.41 -36.17 23.78
C GLN A 254 -9.59 -36.28 25.07
N LYS A 255 -9.66 -37.43 25.75
CA LYS A 255 -8.76 -37.71 26.86
C LYS A 255 -7.36 -38.00 26.33
N LEU A 256 -6.33 -37.54 27.05
CA LEU A 256 -4.95 -37.86 26.70
C LEU A 256 -4.63 -39.30 27.12
N GLU A 257 -4.91 -40.26 26.23
CA GLU A 257 -4.56 -41.68 26.43
C GLU A 257 -3.15 -41.98 25.90
N ASP A 258 -2.78 -41.38 24.76
CA ASP A 258 -1.46 -41.48 24.15
C ASP A 258 -0.89 -40.09 23.85
N LYS A 259 0.33 -39.84 24.34
CA LYS A 259 1.06 -38.59 24.12
C LYS A 259 1.72 -38.52 22.74
N SER A 260 1.81 -39.61 22.01
CA SER A 260 2.49 -39.67 20.72
C SER A 260 1.86 -38.66 19.74
N GLY A 261 2.67 -37.74 19.21
CA GLY A 261 2.22 -36.69 18.29
C GLY A 261 1.32 -35.62 18.92
N ALA A 262 1.18 -35.55 20.25
CA ALA A 262 0.55 -34.42 20.92
C ALA A 262 1.59 -33.32 21.18
N SER A 263 1.23 -32.07 20.89
CA SER A 263 2.03 -30.89 21.25
C SER A 263 1.35 -30.10 22.37
N GLU A 264 2.12 -29.24 23.04
CA GLU A 264 1.53 -28.29 23.99
C GLU A 264 0.53 -27.37 23.28
N LEU A 265 -0.62 -27.15 23.92
CA LEU A 265 -1.58 -26.14 23.45
C LEU A 265 -1.15 -24.78 24.00
N LEU A 266 -0.67 -23.91 23.13
CA LEU A 266 -0.29 -22.54 23.51
C LEU A 266 -1.50 -21.60 23.46
N PRO A 267 -1.53 -20.51 24.26
CA PRO A 267 -2.58 -19.49 24.20
C PRO A 267 -2.37 -18.56 22.98
N ASN A 268 -2.36 -19.15 21.79
CA ASN A 268 -2.17 -18.48 20.50
C ASN A 268 -3.49 -18.33 19.74
N MET A 269 -3.44 -17.80 18.51
CA MET A 269 -4.65 -17.55 17.72
C MET A 269 -5.45 -18.83 17.43
N HIS A 270 -4.80 -20.00 17.29
CA HIS A 270 -5.51 -21.26 17.12
C HIS A 270 -6.42 -21.57 18.32
N ALA A 271 -5.90 -21.43 19.54
CA ALA A 271 -6.66 -21.64 20.77
C ALA A 271 -7.80 -20.61 20.92
N VAL A 272 -7.52 -19.34 20.62
CA VAL A 272 -8.52 -18.26 20.67
C VAL A 272 -9.67 -18.52 19.70
N VAL A 273 -9.37 -18.89 18.47
CA VAL A 273 -10.38 -19.16 17.45
C VAL A 273 -11.25 -20.36 17.84
N ALA A 274 -10.63 -21.47 18.24
CA ALA A 274 -11.35 -22.68 18.60
C ALA A 274 -12.24 -22.49 19.84
N ARG A 275 -11.73 -21.81 20.88
CA ARG A 275 -12.37 -21.69 22.20
C ARG A 275 -13.35 -20.54 22.32
N TYR A 276 -13.09 -19.42 21.65
CA TYR A 276 -13.86 -18.20 21.87
C TYR A 276 -14.53 -17.72 20.59
N VAL A 277 -13.79 -17.58 19.48
CA VAL A 277 -14.37 -17.03 18.25
C VAL A 277 -15.46 -17.93 17.68
N LYS A 278 -15.15 -19.20 17.38
CA LYS A 278 -16.12 -20.13 16.77
C LYS A 278 -17.37 -20.31 17.63
N PRO A 279 -17.29 -20.60 18.94
CA PRO A 279 -18.51 -20.74 19.76
C PRO A 279 -19.33 -19.45 19.81
N GLN A 280 -18.70 -18.29 19.91
CA GLN A 280 -19.40 -17.01 19.98
C GLN A 280 -20.06 -16.60 18.67
N THR A 281 -19.61 -17.08 17.52
CA THR A 281 -20.17 -16.71 16.21
C THR A 281 -21.02 -17.81 15.57
N ARG A 282 -21.12 -18.99 16.19
CA ARG A 282 -21.82 -20.16 15.65
C ARG A 282 -23.27 -19.88 15.30
N ASP A 283 -24.01 -19.27 16.21
CA ASP A 283 -25.45 -19.05 16.05
C ASP A 283 -25.77 -17.90 15.08
N VAL A 284 -24.79 -17.03 14.83
CA VAL A 284 -24.95 -15.87 13.94
C VAL A 284 -24.58 -16.21 12.50
N GLY A 285 -23.70 -17.20 12.28
CA GLY A 285 -23.23 -17.56 10.94
C GLY A 285 -22.49 -16.42 10.24
N LYS A 286 -21.70 -15.66 11.01
CA LYS A 286 -20.91 -14.51 10.54
C LYS A 286 -19.52 -14.53 11.16
N SER A 287 -18.60 -13.74 10.60
CA SER A 287 -17.30 -13.49 11.24
C SER A 287 -17.44 -12.74 12.56
N TRP A 288 -16.41 -12.76 13.39
CA TRP A 288 -16.44 -12.02 14.66
C TRP A 288 -16.53 -10.52 14.43
N ALA A 289 -15.84 -10.01 13.40
CA ALA A 289 -15.94 -8.62 12.96
C ALA A 289 -17.39 -8.22 12.61
N LEU A 290 -18.08 -9.03 11.80
CA LEU A 290 -19.48 -8.76 11.41
C LEU A 290 -20.49 -9.08 12.52
N LYS A 291 -20.13 -9.89 13.52
CA LYS A 291 -20.92 -10.04 14.74
C LYS A 291 -20.88 -8.76 15.57
N LEU A 292 -19.69 -8.15 15.68
CA LEU A 292 -19.48 -6.93 16.46
C LEU A 292 -20.03 -5.68 15.74
N HIS A 293 -19.84 -5.62 14.43
CA HIS A 293 -20.27 -4.52 13.56
C HIS A 293 -21.15 -5.09 12.42
N PRO A 294 -22.47 -5.29 12.64
CA PRO A 294 -23.36 -5.89 11.65
C PRO A 294 -23.43 -5.15 10.31
N GLU A 295 -23.32 -3.82 10.36
CA GLU A 295 -23.26 -2.92 9.20
C GLU A 295 -21.86 -2.85 8.55
N GLY A 296 -20.91 -3.61 9.08
CA GLY A 296 -19.52 -3.56 8.69
C GLY A 296 -18.77 -2.34 9.22
N LEU A 297 -17.46 -2.50 9.38
CA LEU A 297 -16.55 -1.43 9.78
C LEU A 297 -15.37 -1.39 8.81
N ARG A 298 -15.26 -0.28 8.07
CA ARG A 298 -14.25 -0.13 7.02
C ARG A 298 -12.84 -0.12 7.61
N ILE A 299 -11.97 -0.94 7.05
CA ILE A 299 -10.60 -1.12 7.54
C ILE A 299 -9.70 0.05 7.15
N THR A 300 -8.78 0.40 8.05
CA THR A 300 -7.67 1.32 7.77
C THR A 300 -6.35 0.55 7.62
N HIS A 301 -6.22 -0.58 8.32
CA HIS A 301 -5.01 -1.41 8.33
C HIS A 301 -5.32 -2.85 7.96
N PHE A 302 -4.47 -3.43 7.12
CA PHE A 302 -4.43 -4.88 6.93
C PHE A 302 -3.33 -5.48 7.80
N ILE A 303 -3.66 -6.50 8.60
CA ILE A 303 -2.70 -7.13 9.52
C ILE A 303 -2.23 -8.47 8.97
N THR A 304 -0.95 -8.54 8.64
CA THR A 304 -0.24 -9.79 8.33
C THR A 304 0.40 -10.32 9.62
N HIS A 305 0.02 -11.54 10.03
CA HIS A 305 0.51 -12.16 11.26
C HIS A 305 0.52 -13.69 11.17
N THR A 306 1.22 -14.34 12.09
CA THR A 306 1.16 -15.80 12.25
C THR A 306 0.12 -16.20 13.30
N TRP A 307 -0.53 -17.34 13.11
CA TRP A 307 -1.47 -17.90 14.09
C TRP A 307 -0.76 -18.57 15.28
N GLU A 308 0.54 -18.83 15.14
CA GLU A 308 1.35 -19.51 16.16
C GLU A 308 1.83 -18.57 17.27
N GLU A 309 1.77 -17.26 17.04
CA GLU A 309 2.14 -16.25 18.04
C GLU A 309 1.18 -16.30 19.24
N LEU A 310 1.72 -16.12 20.45
CA LEU A 310 0.89 -15.97 21.65
C LEU A 310 -0.07 -14.80 21.46
N PHE A 311 -1.35 -15.00 21.75
CA PHE A 311 -2.36 -13.98 21.49
C PHE A 311 -2.10 -12.69 22.28
N ALA A 312 -1.58 -12.81 23.50
CA ALA A 312 -1.17 -11.66 24.30
C ALA A 312 -0.03 -10.85 23.67
N ASP A 313 0.92 -11.52 23.04
CA ASP A 313 2.06 -10.88 22.36
C ASP A 313 1.60 -10.19 21.07
N PHE A 314 0.70 -10.82 20.32
CA PHE A 314 0.06 -10.26 19.14
C PHE A 314 -0.73 -8.99 19.46
N VAL A 315 -1.66 -9.07 20.42
CA VAL A 315 -2.49 -7.91 20.83
C VAL A 315 -1.62 -6.80 21.41
N GLY A 316 -0.66 -7.14 22.27
CA GLY A 316 0.29 -6.17 22.80
C GLY A 316 1.07 -5.48 21.67
N SER A 317 1.52 -6.21 20.65
CA SER A 317 2.21 -5.60 19.51
C SER A 317 1.33 -4.62 18.74
N LEU A 318 0.04 -4.93 18.55
CA LEU A 318 -0.93 -4.00 17.95
C LEU A 318 -1.16 -2.76 18.81
N GLU A 319 -1.32 -2.88 20.13
CA GLU A 319 -1.49 -1.74 21.04
C GLU A 319 -0.27 -0.80 21.09
N HIS A 320 0.92 -1.35 20.79
CA HIS A 320 2.14 -0.56 20.68
C HIS A 320 2.28 0.12 19.31
N ALA A 321 1.79 -0.51 18.25
CA ALA A 321 1.93 -0.04 16.88
C ALA A 321 0.83 0.95 16.46
N LEU A 322 -0.39 0.79 16.98
CA LEU A 322 -1.59 1.42 16.44
C LEU A 322 -2.37 2.22 17.51
N ASP A 323 -3.21 3.13 17.05
CA ASP A 323 -4.19 3.79 17.91
C ASP A 323 -5.34 2.85 18.28
N ALA A 324 -5.91 3.10 19.46
CA ALA A 324 -7.07 2.37 19.97
C ALA A 324 -8.27 2.39 18.99
N GLU A 325 -8.40 3.45 18.20
CA GLU A 325 -9.48 3.66 17.22
C GLU A 325 -9.16 3.17 15.82
N ASP A 326 -7.92 2.74 15.55
CA ASP A 326 -7.57 2.17 14.25
C ASP A 326 -8.38 0.91 13.98
N VAL A 327 -8.87 0.78 12.75
CA VAL A 327 -9.66 -0.36 12.31
C VAL A 327 -8.76 -1.33 11.57
N VAL A 328 -8.61 -2.52 12.15
CA VAL A 328 -7.72 -3.57 11.66
C VAL A 328 -8.50 -4.71 11.02
N TRP A 329 -7.98 -5.22 9.91
CA TRP A 329 -8.40 -6.49 9.33
C TRP A 329 -7.48 -7.60 9.84
N VAL A 330 -8.01 -8.52 10.65
CA VAL A 330 -7.26 -9.67 11.19
C VAL A 330 -7.95 -10.94 10.72
N CYS A 331 -7.25 -11.79 9.95
CA CYS A 331 -7.88 -12.91 9.24
C CYS A 331 -8.69 -13.87 10.13
N SER A 332 -8.25 -14.12 11.37
CA SER A 332 -8.93 -14.98 12.34
C SER A 332 -10.25 -14.41 12.87
N LEU A 333 -10.45 -13.09 12.76
CA LEU A 333 -11.63 -12.36 13.24
C LEU A 333 -12.52 -11.87 12.10
N ALA A 334 -11.92 -11.58 10.96
CA ALA A 334 -12.57 -11.05 9.77
C ALA A 334 -13.29 -12.12 8.95
N LEU A 335 -12.74 -13.34 8.90
CA LEU A 335 -13.37 -14.48 8.20
C LEU A 335 -14.37 -15.19 9.12
N ASP A 336 -15.45 -15.75 8.54
CA ASP A 336 -16.35 -16.65 9.26
C ASP A 336 -15.62 -17.97 9.56
N GLN A 337 -15.20 -18.14 10.81
CA GLN A 337 -14.45 -19.31 11.28
C GLN A 337 -15.31 -20.58 11.42
N ASN A 338 -16.65 -20.46 11.34
CA ASN A 338 -17.55 -21.60 11.30
C ASN A 338 -17.92 -22.02 9.88
N ALA A 339 -17.67 -21.17 8.88
CA ALA A 339 -17.87 -21.50 7.47
C ALA A 339 -16.78 -22.45 6.95
N ASP A 340 -17.02 -22.98 5.75
CA ASP A 340 -16.03 -23.72 4.98
C ASP A 340 -15.02 -22.72 4.36
N ILE A 341 -13.99 -22.38 5.14
CA ILE A 341 -12.94 -21.45 4.71
C ILE A 341 -12.24 -21.98 3.44
N GLY A 342 -12.07 -23.30 3.31
CA GLY A 342 -11.49 -23.92 2.12
C GLY A 342 -12.27 -23.55 0.86
N LYS A 343 -13.61 -23.63 0.90
CA LYS A 343 -14.46 -23.16 -0.21
C LYS A 343 -14.35 -21.65 -0.43
N LEU A 344 -14.31 -20.85 0.63
CA LEU A 344 -14.15 -19.39 0.53
C LEU A 344 -12.83 -18.99 -0.16
N LEU A 345 -11.77 -19.78 0.03
CA LEU A 345 -10.44 -19.56 -0.56
C LEU A 345 -10.24 -20.32 -1.88
N ASN A 346 -11.19 -21.17 -2.27
CA ASN A 346 -11.21 -21.83 -3.57
C ASN A 346 -11.71 -20.90 -4.70
N VAL A 347 -11.21 -19.68 -4.71
CA VAL A 347 -11.40 -18.66 -5.74
C VAL A 347 -10.04 -18.25 -6.31
N GLU A 348 -10.01 -17.48 -7.39
CA GLU A 348 -8.75 -16.86 -7.82
C GLU A 348 -8.13 -16.06 -6.66
N LEU A 349 -6.82 -16.20 -6.40
CA LEU A 349 -6.20 -15.58 -5.20
C LEU A 349 -6.38 -14.06 -5.16
N SER A 350 -6.39 -13.41 -6.32
CA SER A 350 -6.67 -11.97 -6.48
C SER A 350 -8.09 -11.56 -6.06
N LYS A 351 -9.03 -12.51 -6.03
CA LYS A 351 -10.43 -12.35 -5.60
C LYS A 351 -10.69 -12.91 -4.20
N SER A 352 -9.66 -13.45 -3.55
CA SER A 352 -9.80 -13.91 -2.17
C SER A 352 -10.14 -12.73 -1.24
N PRO A 353 -10.82 -12.98 -0.11
CA PRO A 353 -11.10 -11.93 0.86
C PRO A 353 -9.85 -11.20 1.34
N PHE A 354 -8.72 -11.92 1.43
CA PHE A 354 -7.41 -11.35 1.76
C PHE A 354 -7.00 -10.27 0.75
N ALA A 355 -6.98 -10.61 -0.54
CA ALA A 355 -6.55 -9.69 -1.59
C ALA A 355 -7.48 -8.47 -1.69
N LEU A 356 -8.79 -8.68 -1.57
CA LEU A 356 -9.78 -7.60 -1.64
C LEU A 356 -9.68 -6.64 -0.45
N ALA A 357 -9.54 -7.16 0.78
CA ALA A 357 -9.32 -6.34 1.96
C ALA A 357 -7.99 -5.58 1.84
N LEU A 358 -6.91 -6.27 1.49
CA LEU A 358 -5.57 -5.70 1.34
C LEU A 358 -5.55 -4.56 0.31
N GLN A 359 -6.23 -4.72 -0.82
CA GLN A 359 -6.32 -3.69 -1.87
C GLN A 359 -7.02 -2.41 -1.39
N ARG A 360 -7.90 -2.51 -0.39
CA ARG A 360 -8.72 -1.40 0.10
C ARG A 360 -8.20 -0.78 1.41
N ALA A 361 -7.21 -1.42 2.05
CA ALA A 361 -6.54 -0.88 3.21
C ALA A 361 -5.61 0.28 2.84
N SER A 362 -5.40 1.20 3.78
CA SER A 362 -4.48 2.34 3.59
C SER A 362 -3.02 1.96 3.81
N LYS A 363 -2.78 0.93 4.63
CA LYS A 363 -1.45 0.41 5.00
C LYS A 363 -1.54 -1.05 5.43
N GLN A 364 -0.42 -1.75 5.26
CA GLN A 364 -0.19 -3.07 5.84
C GLN A 364 0.68 -2.95 7.09
N LEU A 365 0.29 -3.61 8.17
CA LEU A 365 1.13 -3.83 9.32
C LEU A 365 1.49 -5.32 9.39
N VAL A 366 2.78 -5.62 9.39
CA VAL A 366 3.34 -6.96 9.52
C VAL A 366 3.82 -7.14 10.96
N VAL A 367 3.06 -7.86 11.76
CA VAL A 367 3.40 -8.13 13.16
C VAL A 367 4.34 -9.33 13.20
N LEU A 368 5.60 -9.12 13.61
CA LEU A 368 6.57 -10.21 13.69
C LEU A 368 6.62 -10.78 15.10
N ASP A 369 6.35 -12.07 15.18
CA ASP A 369 6.45 -12.84 16.41
C ASP A 369 7.91 -12.97 16.89
N ARG A 370 8.08 -13.47 18.11
CA ARG A 370 9.41 -13.69 18.73
C ARG A 370 10.30 -14.63 17.91
N ASP A 371 9.67 -15.60 17.26
CA ASP A 371 10.35 -16.64 16.48
C ASP A 371 10.53 -16.27 15.00
N LEU A 372 10.03 -15.11 14.58
CA LEU A 372 10.15 -14.59 13.21
C LEU A 372 9.59 -15.57 12.17
N LYS A 373 8.46 -16.19 12.47
CA LYS A 373 7.80 -17.20 11.63
C LYS A 373 7.02 -16.60 10.47
N VAL A 374 6.60 -15.33 10.58
CA VAL A 374 5.76 -14.67 9.55
C VAL A 374 6.34 -14.80 8.13
N PRO A 375 7.63 -14.52 7.87
CA PRO A 375 8.20 -14.68 6.52
C PRO A 375 8.24 -16.12 6.00
N ARG A 376 8.02 -17.13 6.86
CA ARG A 376 8.05 -18.56 6.51
C ARG A 376 6.65 -19.12 6.26
N ARG A 377 5.60 -18.30 6.35
CA ARG A 377 4.21 -18.69 6.10
C ARG A 377 3.82 -18.23 4.69
N SER A 378 3.36 -19.15 3.85
CA SER A 378 3.09 -18.86 2.44
C SER A 378 2.02 -17.77 2.25
N TRP A 379 0.94 -17.80 3.05
CA TRP A 379 -0.06 -16.74 3.07
C TRP A 379 0.52 -15.36 3.44
N CYS A 380 1.34 -15.27 4.49
CA CYS A 380 1.96 -14.01 4.88
C CYS A 380 2.93 -13.48 3.81
N ALA A 381 3.71 -14.38 3.20
CA ALA A 381 4.58 -14.05 2.08
C ALA A 381 3.78 -13.52 0.88
N TYR A 382 2.65 -14.16 0.59
CA TYR A 382 1.74 -13.77 -0.48
C TYR A 382 1.11 -12.40 -0.23
N GLU A 383 0.62 -12.12 0.98
CA GLU A 383 0.07 -10.83 1.38
C GLU A 383 1.07 -9.70 1.17
N LEU A 384 2.33 -9.90 1.52
CA LEU A 384 3.40 -8.92 1.29
C LEU A 384 3.73 -8.73 -0.20
N ALA A 385 3.69 -9.81 -0.98
CA ALA A 385 3.82 -9.73 -2.43
C ALA A 385 2.69 -8.89 -3.07
N LEU A 386 1.45 -9.11 -2.60
CA LEU A 386 0.29 -8.33 -3.01
C LEU A 386 0.38 -6.87 -2.58
N ALA A 387 0.80 -6.58 -1.34
CA ALA A 387 0.96 -5.21 -0.87
C ALA A 387 1.94 -4.44 -1.76
N THR A 388 3.05 -5.08 -2.15
CA THR A 388 4.00 -4.47 -3.08
C THR A 388 3.41 -4.27 -4.48
N ARG A 389 2.61 -5.22 -4.96
CA ARG A 389 1.87 -5.09 -6.24
C ARG A 389 0.88 -3.93 -6.22
N PHE A 390 0.23 -3.70 -5.08
CA PHE A 390 -0.72 -2.61 -4.88
C PHE A 390 -0.04 -1.28 -4.51
N SER A 391 1.30 -1.23 -4.46
CA SER A 391 2.06 -0.06 -3.97
C SER A 391 1.60 0.40 -2.58
N MET A 392 1.13 -0.55 -1.77
CA MET A 392 0.63 -0.26 -0.43
C MET A 392 1.82 -0.18 0.54
N PRO A 393 1.91 0.87 1.37
CA PRO A 393 2.93 0.96 2.41
C PRO A 393 2.84 -0.22 3.36
N ALA A 394 3.97 -0.85 3.64
CA ALA A 394 4.07 -1.96 4.57
C ALA A 394 5.05 -1.60 5.69
N PHE A 395 4.61 -1.80 6.92
CA PHE A 395 5.39 -1.54 8.13
C PHE A 395 5.64 -2.85 8.87
N LEU A 396 6.89 -3.10 9.24
CA LEU A 396 7.23 -4.23 10.11
C LEU A 396 7.19 -3.75 11.55
N TRP A 397 6.47 -4.50 12.38
CA TRP A 397 6.43 -4.29 13.81
C TRP A 397 6.94 -5.53 14.54
N PRO A 398 8.25 -5.58 14.84
CA PRO A 398 8.79 -6.67 15.64
C PRO A 398 8.26 -6.64 17.06
N HIS A 399 7.89 -7.81 17.58
CA HIS A 399 7.62 -7.96 19.00
C HIS A 399 8.83 -7.43 19.82
N PRO A 400 8.62 -6.73 20.96
CA PRO A 400 9.71 -6.09 21.71
C PRO A 400 10.86 -7.00 22.17
N LYS A 401 10.57 -8.31 22.30
CA LYS A 401 11.55 -9.35 22.66
C LYS A 401 12.15 -10.08 21.46
N SER A 402 11.85 -9.68 20.23
CA SER A 402 12.39 -10.31 19.03
C SER A 402 13.88 -9.99 18.87
N ASN A 403 14.65 -10.96 18.40
CA ASN A 403 16.06 -10.75 18.09
C ASN A 403 16.20 -10.11 16.70
N ILE A 404 16.28 -8.77 16.68
CA ILE A 404 16.36 -7.97 15.46
C ILE A 404 17.61 -8.30 14.62
N GLU A 405 18.75 -8.59 15.26
CA GLU A 405 19.98 -8.93 14.53
C GLU A 405 19.89 -10.30 13.87
N LYS A 406 19.27 -11.28 14.54
CA LYS A 406 18.90 -12.56 13.93
C LYS A 406 17.97 -12.35 12.75
N LEU A 407 16.95 -11.48 12.87
CA LEU A 407 16.06 -11.15 11.76
C LEU A 407 16.82 -10.56 10.56
N LYS A 408 17.73 -9.60 10.78
CA LYS A 408 18.57 -9.02 9.72
C LYS A 408 19.38 -10.10 9.00
N ALA A 409 19.92 -11.07 9.73
CA ALA A 409 20.66 -12.18 9.14
C ALA A 409 19.74 -13.11 8.32
N GLU A 410 18.57 -13.47 8.85
CA GLU A 410 17.59 -14.34 8.17
C GLU A 410 16.98 -13.69 6.92
N ILE A 411 16.78 -12.37 6.92
CA ILE A 411 16.29 -11.63 5.74
C ILE A 411 17.19 -11.89 4.53
N LYS A 412 18.51 -11.97 4.71
CA LYS A 412 19.44 -12.19 3.59
C LYS A 412 19.28 -13.56 2.93
N SER A 413 18.95 -14.59 3.71
CA SER A 413 18.80 -15.97 3.24
C SER A 413 17.35 -16.37 2.96
N LEU A 414 16.39 -15.50 3.19
CA LEU A 414 14.97 -15.80 3.05
C LEU A 414 14.63 -16.20 1.60
N ASP A 415 14.01 -17.36 1.41
CA ASP A 415 13.47 -17.79 0.12
C ASP A 415 12.00 -18.22 0.28
N LEU A 416 11.11 -17.55 -0.45
CA LEU A 416 9.67 -17.82 -0.42
C LEU A 416 9.29 -19.23 -0.88
N ARG A 417 10.16 -19.94 -1.60
CA ARG A 417 9.96 -21.37 -1.94
C ARG A 417 9.91 -22.28 -0.71
N SER A 418 10.53 -21.84 0.39
CA SER A 418 10.52 -22.57 1.66
C SER A 418 9.32 -22.21 2.54
N ALA A 419 8.46 -21.30 2.10
CA ALA A 419 7.30 -20.89 2.86
C ALA A 419 6.24 -22.00 2.85
N SER A 420 5.57 -22.18 3.99
CA SER A 420 4.61 -23.27 4.21
C SER A 420 3.21 -22.76 4.59
N ALA A 421 2.18 -23.53 4.27
CA ALA A 421 0.82 -23.34 4.79
C ALA A 421 0.33 -24.62 5.47
N SER A 422 -0.69 -24.45 6.32
CA SER A 422 -1.39 -25.58 6.96
C SER A 422 -2.18 -26.41 5.94
N SER A 423 -2.59 -25.82 4.82
CA SER A 423 -3.20 -26.49 3.67
C SER A 423 -2.17 -26.61 2.56
N LEU A 424 -1.93 -27.83 2.07
CA LEU A 424 -1.03 -28.08 0.95
C LEU A 424 -1.59 -27.48 -0.35
N ASP A 425 -2.90 -27.57 -0.57
CA ASP A 425 -3.56 -26.98 -1.73
C ASP A 425 -3.36 -25.46 -1.80
N ASP A 426 -3.49 -24.77 -0.66
CA ASP A 426 -3.22 -23.33 -0.57
C ASP A 426 -1.75 -23.03 -0.85
N GLN A 427 -0.85 -23.83 -0.27
CA GLN A 427 0.60 -23.68 -0.47
C GLN A 427 0.94 -23.79 -1.96
N GLU A 428 0.50 -24.86 -2.63
CA GLU A 428 0.76 -25.08 -4.05
C GLU A 428 0.17 -23.97 -4.92
N LYS A 429 -1.07 -23.55 -4.63
CA LYS A 429 -1.75 -22.47 -5.36
C LYS A 429 -1.02 -21.13 -5.24
N ILE A 430 -0.59 -20.77 -4.04
CA ILE A 430 0.18 -19.53 -3.78
C ILE A 430 1.53 -19.57 -4.49
N LEU A 431 2.26 -20.68 -4.32
CA LEU A 431 3.58 -20.87 -4.94
C LEU A 431 3.50 -20.83 -6.47
N LYS A 432 2.44 -21.42 -7.05
CA LYS A 432 2.16 -21.35 -8.48
C LYS A 432 1.86 -19.92 -8.94
N ASP A 433 0.98 -19.20 -8.24
CA ASP A 433 0.63 -17.81 -8.59
C ASP A 433 1.86 -16.89 -8.54
N ILE A 434 2.73 -17.05 -7.54
CA ILE A 434 4.01 -16.33 -7.44
C ILE A 434 4.89 -16.63 -8.65
N GLN A 435 5.06 -17.90 -9.00
CA GLN A 435 5.90 -18.32 -10.12
C GLN A 435 5.39 -17.81 -11.46
N GLU A 436 4.07 -17.84 -11.69
CA GLU A 436 3.45 -17.47 -12.97
C GLU A 436 3.39 -15.95 -13.17
N ASN A 437 3.14 -15.17 -12.11
CA ASN A 437 2.94 -13.72 -12.24
C ASN A 437 4.22 -12.89 -12.12
N GLU A 438 5.17 -13.31 -11.28
CA GLU A 438 6.35 -12.50 -10.97
C GLU A 438 7.68 -13.26 -11.01
N GLY A 439 7.65 -14.53 -10.66
CA GLY A 439 8.83 -15.37 -10.50
C GLY A 439 9.53 -15.15 -9.15
N TYR A 440 10.01 -16.25 -8.56
CA TYR A 440 10.60 -16.22 -7.21
C TYR A 440 11.81 -15.31 -7.07
N GLU A 441 12.71 -15.24 -8.06
CA GLU A 441 13.94 -14.45 -7.90
C GLU A 441 13.63 -12.96 -7.74
N LYS A 442 12.74 -12.44 -8.59
CA LYS A 442 12.29 -11.05 -8.54
C LYS A 442 11.54 -10.77 -7.26
N LEU A 443 10.62 -11.65 -6.87
CA LEU A 443 9.85 -11.47 -5.65
C LEU A 443 10.73 -11.58 -4.39
N ASN A 444 11.62 -12.58 -4.30
CA ASN A 444 12.57 -12.74 -3.19
C ASN A 444 13.44 -11.49 -3.04
N ALA A 445 14.05 -11.00 -4.13
CA ALA A 445 14.87 -9.79 -4.07
C ALA A 445 14.09 -8.60 -3.51
N ARG A 446 12.88 -8.36 -4.03
CA ARG A 446 12.00 -7.28 -3.59
C ARG A 446 11.56 -7.44 -2.14
N TYR A 447 11.20 -8.65 -1.75
CA TYR A 447 10.76 -8.99 -0.40
C TYR A 447 11.88 -8.74 0.62
N ARG A 448 13.10 -9.21 0.34
CA ARG A 448 14.27 -8.95 1.19
C ARG A 448 14.56 -7.45 1.30
N SER A 449 14.48 -6.71 0.20
CA SER A 449 14.63 -5.24 0.20
C SER A 449 13.57 -4.55 1.05
N LEU A 450 12.29 -4.95 0.93
CA LEU A 450 11.20 -4.40 1.72
C LEU A 450 11.41 -4.66 3.22
N LEU A 451 11.69 -5.91 3.61
CA LEU A 451 11.94 -6.26 5.01
C LEU A 451 13.17 -5.51 5.55
N GLN A 452 14.24 -5.38 4.77
CA GLN A 452 15.42 -4.64 5.21
C GLN A 452 15.13 -3.14 5.39
N LEU A 453 14.39 -2.52 4.46
CA LEU A 453 14.02 -1.10 4.52
C LEU A 453 13.19 -0.81 5.77
N THR A 454 12.12 -1.58 5.96
CA THR A 454 11.21 -1.45 7.11
C THR A 454 11.90 -1.73 8.44
N LEU A 455 12.83 -2.68 8.50
CA LEU A 455 13.61 -2.96 9.71
C LEU A 455 14.62 -1.86 10.04
N ASN A 456 15.21 -1.25 9.02
CA ASN A 456 16.05 -0.05 9.18
C ASN A 456 15.22 1.12 9.70
N PHE A 457 14.02 1.32 9.15
CA PHE A 457 13.07 2.30 9.66
C PHE A 457 12.73 2.04 11.12
N TYR A 458 12.32 0.84 11.49
CA TYR A 458 12.01 0.48 12.87
C TYR A 458 13.18 0.78 13.80
N SER A 459 14.40 0.37 13.42
CA SER A 459 15.62 0.61 14.21
C SER A 459 15.89 2.11 14.40
N SER A 460 15.69 2.91 13.34
CA SER A 460 15.82 4.37 13.38
C SER A 460 14.75 5.01 14.26
N ALA A 461 13.49 4.63 14.07
CA ALA A 461 12.36 5.15 14.82
C ALA A 461 12.50 4.85 16.33
N MET A 462 12.87 3.62 16.68
CA MET A 462 13.13 3.24 18.07
C MET A 462 14.30 4.01 18.68
N SER A 463 15.33 4.32 17.90
CA SER A 463 16.45 5.15 18.35
C SER A 463 16.01 6.59 18.61
N GLN A 464 15.14 7.15 17.77
CA GLN A 464 14.61 8.51 17.92
C GLN A 464 13.69 8.64 19.15
N VAL A 465 12.89 7.61 19.46
CA VAL A 465 12.02 7.61 20.64
C VAL A 465 12.66 6.99 21.89
N ALA A 466 13.95 6.67 21.86
CA ALA A 466 14.66 6.04 22.97
C ALA A 466 14.65 6.91 24.24
N ALA A 467 14.87 8.23 24.07
CA ALA A 467 14.84 9.18 25.18
C ALA A 467 13.46 9.26 25.85
N LEU A 468 12.38 9.28 25.05
CA LEU A 468 11.01 9.23 25.57
C LEU A 468 10.74 7.91 26.31
N SER A 469 11.24 6.80 25.77
CA SER A 469 11.10 5.47 26.39
C SER A 469 11.79 5.40 27.76
N ALA A 470 12.98 6.01 27.89
CA ALA A 470 13.66 6.11 29.18
C ALA A 470 12.88 6.96 30.19
N GLN A 471 12.34 8.10 29.76
CA GLN A 471 11.51 8.96 30.62
C GLN A 471 10.21 8.27 31.08
N ILE A 472 9.59 7.47 30.21
CA ILE A 472 8.41 6.66 30.56
C ILE A 472 8.79 5.67 31.68
N GLN A 473 9.92 4.99 31.56
CA GLN A 473 10.38 4.06 32.60
C GLN A 473 10.68 4.76 33.93
N GLU A 474 11.21 5.98 33.90
CA GLU A 474 11.41 6.79 35.10
C GLU A 474 10.08 7.20 35.74
N ALA A 475 9.09 7.63 34.96
CA ALA A 475 7.75 7.96 35.44
C ALA A 475 7.08 6.75 36.10
N VAL A 476 7.15 5.57 35.47
CA VAL A 476 6.64 4.30 36.04
C VAL A 476 7.33 3.96 37.36
N LYS A 477 8.66 4.08 37.43
CA LYS A 477 9.42 3.85 38.69
C LYS A 477 9.04 4.85 39.78
N GLY A 478 8.80 6.10 39.40
CA GLY A 478 8.32 7.17 40.28
C GLY A 478 6.84 7.05 40.66
N LYS A 479 6.09 6.12 40.06
CA LYS A 479 4.64 5.98 40.19
C LYS A 479 3.87 7.26 39.79
N ASP A 480 4.41 8.01 38.84
CA ASP A 480 3.82 9.24 38.30
C ASP A 480 2.96 8.90 37.07
N SER A 481 1.71 8.49 37.32
CA SER A 481 0.81 8.00 36.28
C SER A 481 0.38 9.08 35.29
N GLU A 482 0.30 10.34 35.72
CA GLU A 482 -0.05 11.45 34.83
C GLU A 482 1.09 11.72 33.83
N ARG A 483 2.33 11.83 34.33
CA ARG A 483 3.50 11.99 33.47
C ARG A 483 3.71 10.80 32.55
N GLU A 484 3.51 9.58 33.05
CA GLU A 484 3.55 8.37 32.22
C GLU A 484 2.58 8.47 31.05
N ALA A 485 1.31 8.83 31.29
CA ALA A 485 0.30 8.97 30.26
C ALA A 485 0.67 10.05 29.22
N GLN A 486 1.16 11.21 29.66
CA GLN A 486 1.61 12.29 28.78
C GLN A 486 2.78 11.86 27.89
N LEU A 487 3.80 11.20 28.47
CA LEU A 487 4.96 10.72 27.72
C LEU A 487 4.60 9.59 26.75
N LEU A 488 3.68 8.70 27.13
CA LEU A 488 3.14 7.68 26.22
C LEU A 488 2.42 8.31 25.03
N GLN A 489 1.60 9.34 25.26
CA GLN A 489 0.93 10.07 24.19
C GLN A 489 1.95 10.76 23.25
N LEU A 490 2.98 11.40 23.82
CA LEU A 490 4.03 12.04 23.04
C LEU A 490 4.84 11.03 22.21
N ARG A 491 5.19 9.88 22.80
CA ARG A 491 5.87 8.79 22.10
C ARG A 491 5.04 8.25 20.93
N ARG A 492 3.73 8.06 21.12
CA ARG A 492 2.80 7.62 20.06
C ARG A 492 2.72 8.65 18.93
N PHE A 493 2.60 9.94 19.27
CA PHE A 493 2.59 11.01 18.29
C PHE A 493 3.86 11.01 17.44
N GLU A 494 5.03 10.89 18.08
CA GLU A 494 6.31 10.87 17.36
C GLU A 494 6.46 9.64 16.47
N LEU A 495 6.04 8.46 16.94
CA LEU A 495 6.03 7.25 16.11
C LEU A 495 5.15 7.41 14.88
N ARG A 496 3.93 7.96 15.02
CA ARG A 496 3.04 8.24 13.88
C ARG A 496 3.67 9.19 12.88
N ARG A 497 4.27 10.29 13.35
CA ARG A 497 4.97 11.25 12.49
C ARG A 497 6.07 10.58 11.67
N LEU A 498 6.84 9.69 12.29
CA LEU A 498 7.89 8.92 11.64
C LEU A 498 7.32 7.91 10.64
N GLU A 499 6.25 7.21 11.00
CA GLU A 499 5.54 6.28 10.11
C GLU A 499 4.95 6.97 8.88
N GLU A 500 4.33 8.13 9.04
CA GLU A 500 3.76 8.92 7.94
C GLU A 500 4.86 9.37 6.97
N THR A 501 5.97 9.89 7.52
CA THR A 501 7.14 10.32 6.74
C THR A 501 7.72 9.13 5.97
N HIS A 502 7.97 8.02 6.65
CA HIS A 502 8.54 6.84 6.02
C HIS A 502 7.57 6.18 5.02
N GLY A 503 6.27 6.17 5.32
CA GLY A 503 5.24 5.69 4.40
C GLY A 503 5.19 6.53 3.13
N ALA A 504 5.35 7.86 3.23
CA ALA A 504 5.46 8.74 2.07
C ALA A 504 6.73 8.44 1.25
N GLU A 505 7.89 8.27 1.92
CA GLU A 505 9.14 7.88 1.27
C GLU A 505 9.02 6.52 0.55
N GLN A 506 8.41 5.52 1.20
CA GLN A 506 8.16 4.21 0.60
C GLN A 506 7.29 4.33 -0.65
N ARG A 507 6.18 5.07 -0.58
CA ARG A 507 5.30 5.28 -1.74
C ARG A 507 6.05 5.97 -2.87
N CYS A 508 6.81 7.02 -2.58
CA CYS A 508 7.62 7.71 -3.57
C CYS A 508 8.64 6.75 -4.21
N ALA A 509 9.37 5.97 -3.41
CA ALA A 509 10.33 5.00 -3.92
C ALA A 509 9.68 3.90 -4.78
N MET A 510 8.52 3.38 -4.38
CA MET A 510 7.75 2.40 -5.16
C MET A 510 7.26 2.99 -6.49
N LEU A 511 6.71 4.20 -6.46
CA LEU A 511 6.28 4.92 -7.67
C LEU A 511 7.45 5.18 -8.62
N GLN A 512 8.59 5.67 -8.11
CA GLN A 512 9.79 5.87 -8.90
C GLN A 512 10.33 4.57 -9.52
N ALA A 513 10.34 3.47 -8.75
CA ALA A 513 10.74 2.16 -9.26
C ALA A 513 9.78 1.67 -10.36
N ARG A 514 8.47 1.93 -10.20
CA ARG A 514 7.47 1.60 -11.21
C ARG A 514 7.63 2.45 -12.47
N CYS A 515 7.87 3.75 -12.34
CA CYS A 515 8.16 4.64 -13.47
C CYS A 515 9.37 4.13 -14.26
N ARG A 516 10.49 3.80 -13.59
CA ARG A 516 11.67 3.23 -14.25
C ARG A 516 11.37 1.91 -14.97
N SER A 517 10.58 1.02 -14.36
CA SER A 517 10.15 -0.23 -14.99
C SER A 517 9.33 0.03 -16.24
N LEU A 518 8.39 0.99 -16.20
CA LEU A 518 7.57 1.36 -17.34
C LEU A 518 8.40 2.01 -18.46
N GLU A 519 9.38 2.85 -18.13
CA GLU A 519 10.33 3.43 -19.09
C GLU A 519 11.14 2.34 -19.82
N GLN A 520 11.62 1.32 -19.10
CA GLN A 520 12.33 0.18 -19.70
C GLN A 520 11.43 -0.64 -20.62
N GLU A 521 10.20 -0.92 -20.20
CA GLU A 521 9.22 -1.63 -21.03
C GLU A 521 8.89 -0.84 -22.31
N LEU A 522 8.72 0.49 -22.20
CA LEU A 522 8.52 1.34 -23.38
C LEU A 522 9.72 1.30 -24.33
N GLU A 523 10.94 1.32 -23.81
CA GLU A 523 12.13 1.24 -24.67
C GLU A 523 12.25 -0.12 -25.37
N GLN A 524 11.86 -1.21 -24.70
CA GLN A 524 11.75 -2.53 -25.33
C GLN A 524 10.70 -2.54 -26.45
N MET A 525 9.51 -1.97 -26.20
CA MET A 525 8.47 -1.83 -27.21
C MET A 525 8.95 -0.99 -28.40
N ARG A 526 9.70 0.09 -28.16
CA ARG A 526 10.33 0.90 -29.22
C ARG A 526 11.34 0.12 -30.03
N GLY A 527 12.20 -0.66 -29.37
CA GLY A 527 13.15 -1.56 -30.03
C GLY A 527 12.43 -2.53 -30.97
N PHE A 528 11.32 -3.11 -30.50
CA PHE A 528 10.49 -4.01 -31.29
C PHE A 528 9.83 -3.33 -32.50
N VAL A 529 9.19 -2.17 -32.31
CA VAL A 529 8.58 -1.44 -33.43
C VAL A 529 9.62 -1.06 -34.48
N ARG A 530 10.82 -0.62 -34.07
CA ARG A 530 11.94 -0.32 -34.98
C ARG A 530 12.41 -1.56 -35.74
N SER A 531 12.47 -2.73 -35.12
CA SER A 531 12.89 -3.97 -35.80
C SER A 531 11.87 -4.44 -36.83
N VAL A 532 10.58 -4.37 -36.51
CA VAL A 532 9.48 -4.70 -37.44
C VAL A 532 9.48 -3.74 -38.64
N ALA A 533 9.65 -2.44 -38.41
CA ALA A 533 9.73 -1.44 -39.48
C ALA A 533 10.89 -1.73 -40.44
N LYS A 534 12.09 -2.05 -39.92
CA LYS A 534 13.27 -2.41 -40.74
C LYS A 534 13.04 -3.67 -41.57
N ALA A 535 12.40 -4.70 -40.99
CA ALA A 535 12.09 -5.95 -41.68
C ALA A 535 11.07 -5.76 -42.82
N GLY A 536 10.09 -4.87 -42.62
CA GLY A 536 9.11 -4.50 -43.66
C GLY A 536 9.73 -3.79 -44.85
N VAL A 537 10.72 -2.92 -44.63
CA VAL A 537 11.43 -2.21 -45.72
C VAL A 537 12.23 -3.18 -46.60
N HIS A 538 12.90 -4.17 -46.00
CA HIS A 538 13.72 -5.13 -46.75
C HIS A 538 12.90 -6.03 -47.69
N LYS A 539 11.62 -6.28 -47.41
CA LYS A 539 10.74 -7.06 -48.29
C LYS A 539 10.21 -6.26 -49.49
N HIS A 540 10.30 -4.93 -49.49
CA HIS A 540 9.75 -4.07 -50.55
C HIS A 540 10.79 -3.34 -51.39
N HIS A 541 12.09 -3.51 -51.13
CA HIS A 541 13.16 -2.80 -51.84
C HIS A 541 14.05 -3.66 -52.73
N LYS A 542 13.58 -4.84 -53.15
CA LYS A 542 14.21 -5.51 -54.31
C LYS A 542 13.97 -4.82 -55.66
N HIS A 543 13.42 -3.59 -55.71
CA HIS A 543 13.16 -2.93 -56.98
C HIS A 543 13.48 -1.43 -57.13
N ASP A 544 13.92 -0.68 -56.10
CA ASP A 544 14.34 0.72 -56.26
C ASP A 544 15.19 1.21 -55.07
N ASP A 545 16.52 1.07 -55.15
CA ASP A 545 17.45 1.22 -54.00
C ASP A 545 17.90 2.65 -53.67
N LYS A 546 17.55 3.68 -54.47
CA LYS A 546 18.22 4.99 -54.35
C LYS A 546 17.52 6.07 -53.51
N HIS A 547 16.23 5.92 -53.19
CA HIS A 547 15.44 7.02 -52.59
C HIS A 547 15.21 6.89 -51.07
N ALA A 548 15.42 5.72 -50.48
CA ALA A 548 15.04 5.44 -49.09
C ALA A 548 16.12 5.80 -48.05
N GLU A 549 17.40 5.77 -48.43
CA GLU A 549 18.50 6.19 -47.53
C GLU A 549 18.42 7.69 -47.21
N ASP A 550 18.04 8.53 -48.19
CA ASP A 550 17.89 9.98 -48.00
C ASP A 550 16.77 10.33 -47.01
N TRP A 551 15.71 9.52 -46.91
CA TRP A 551 14.58 9.80 -46.02
C TRP A 551 14.87 9.43 -44.55
N MET A 552 15.53 8.31 -44.28
CA MET A 552 15.90 7.94 -42.89
C MET A 552 16.97 8.85 -42.29
N LEU A 553 17.87 9.41 -43.11
CA LEU A 553 18.89 10.38 -42.66
C LEU A 553 18.28 11.76 -42.35
N ALA A 554 17.23 12.16 -43.07
CA ALA A 554 16.54 13.44 -42.81
C ALA A 554 15.74 13.45 -41.50
N GLU A 555 15.15 12.32 -41.10
CA GLU A 555 14.32 12.24 -39.90
C GLU A 555 15.16 12.12 -38.60
N THR A 556 16.30 11.42 -38.66
CA THR A 556 17.23 11.31 -37.52
C THR A 556 17.97 12.62 -37.23
N GLY A 557 18.17 13.49 -38.22
CA GLY A 557 18.73 14.83 -38.03
C GLY A 557 17.81 15.78 -37.26
N ARG A 558 16.48 15.64 -37.38
CA ARG A 558 15.52 16.55 -36.70
C ARG A 558 15.32 16.25 -35.22
N GLU A 559 15.56 15.01 -34.77
CA GLU A 559 15.43 14.64 -33.35
C GLU A 559 16.63 15.10 -32.51
N GLN A 560 17.84 15.23 -33.11
CA GLN A 560 19.02 15.73 -32.38
C GLN A 560 18.96 17.24 -32.08
N ASP A 561 18.30 18.03 -32.92
CA ASP A 561 18.14 19.48 -32.71
C ASP A 561 17.14 19.83 -31.58
N GLN A 562 16.29 18.90 -31.14
CA GLN A 562 15.32 19.16 -30.05
C GLN A 562 15.82 18.78 -28.64
N LEU A 563 17.05 18.26 -28.51
CA LEU A 563 17.61 17.80 -27.23
C LEU A 563 18.79 18.63 -26.71
N GLN A 564 19.05 19.84 -27.24
CA GLN A 564 20.04 20.73 -26.65
C GLN A 564 19.53 21.31 -25.33
N GLU A 565 20.08 20.82 -24.22
CA GLU A 565 19.93 21.43 -22.88
C GLU A 565 20.57 22.83 -22.85
N PRO A 566 19.99 23.79 -22.11
CA PRO A 566 20.57 25.12 -21.97
C PRO A 566 21.91 25.07 -21.20
N PRO A 567 22.85 25.99 -21.49
CA PRO A 567 24.20 25.95 -20.93
C PRO A 567 24.18 26.14 -19.41
N VAL A 568 24.83 25.20 -18.71
CA VAL A 568 25.10 25.27 -17.27
C VAL A 568 26.02 26.46 -16.98
N VAL A 569 25.48 27.46 -16.28
CA VAL A 569 26.25 28.59 -15.75
C VAL A 569 27.21 28.07 -14.68
N LYS A 570 28.51 28.06 -14.97
CA LYS A 570 29.57 27.76 -14.00
C LYS A 570 29.71 28.93 -13.03
N SER A 571 29.22 28.80 -11.80
CA SER A 571 29.54 29.71 -10.72
C SER A 571 30.97 29.47 -10.22
N SER A 572 31.82 30.48 -10.36
CA SER A 572 33.17 30.54 -9.83
C SER A 572 33.18 30.55 -8.30
N SER A 573 33.75 29.52 -7.68
CA SER A 573 34.06 29.54 -6.24
C SER A 573 35.43 30.21 -6.02
N CYS A 574 35.44 31.34 -5.33
CA CYS A 574 36.65 31.97 -4.81
C CYS A 574 36.66 31.88 -3.28
N CYS A 575 37.76 31.35 -2.74
CA CYS A 575 38.34 31.52 -1.41
C CYS A 575 37.43 31.60 -0.17
N SER A 576 37.63 30.72 0.82
CA SER A 576 38.63 30.95 1.87
C SER A 576 38.65 29.83 2.94
N SER A 577 39.87 29.59 3.40
CA SER A 577 40.39 28.74 4.48
C SER A 577 39.80 28.96 5.87
N VAL A 578 39.99 27.96 6.77
CA VAL A 578 40.36 28.01 8.23
C VAL A 578 39.67 26.86 9.04
N PRO A 579 40.23 26.28 10.12
CA PRO A 579 41.35 25.33 10.17
C PRO A 579 40.99 23.98 10.87
N LEU A 580 41.99 23.09 10.96
CA LEU A 580 42.01 21.92 11.84
C LEU A 580 41.86 22.30 13.32
N PHE A 581 41.01 21.58 14.06
CA PHE A 581 41.14 21.44 15.51
C PHE A 581 41.10 19.96 15.93
N ASN A 582 42.11 19.60 16.71
CA ASN A 582 42.31 18.31 17.35
C ASN A 582 41.49 18.20 18.64
N ARG A 583 41.02 16.97 18.91
CA ARG A 583 40.80 16.30 20.21
C ARG A 583 39.97 16.97 21.32
N MET A 584 38.90 16.27 21.72
CA MET A 584 38.89 15.51 22.98
C MET A 584 38.07 14.22 22.81
#